data_AF-A0A7J6BZR0-F1
#
_entry.id   AF-A0A7J6BZR0-F1
#
_cell.length_a   1.000
_cell.length_b   1.000
_cell.length_c   1.000
_cell.angle_alpha   90.00
_cell.angle_beta   90.00
_cell.angle_gamma   90.00
#
_symmetry.space_group_name_H-M   'P 1'
#
loop_
_entity.id
_entity.type
_entity.pdbx_description
1 polymer ?
#
loop_
_entity_poly.entity_id
_entity_poly.type
_entity_poly.pdbx_seq_one_letter_code
_entity_poly.pdbx_strand_id
1 'polypeptide(L)'
;MPSLTIHKFPTAHEALRQKWECLPVPERFLEVAQITLREFFSAIVASRDVDPSWKKAIYKVICKLDSEVPQIFKSANCLQELLRE
;
A
#
# COMPACT_ATOMS: atom_id res chain seq x y z
N MET A 1 32.15 35.39 15.96
CA MET A 1 32.23 33.91 15.95
C MET A 1 30.86 33.40 15.49
N PRO A 2 30.72 32.82 14.28
CA PRO A 2 29.43 32.34 13.82
C PRO A 2 29.07 31.04 14.58
N SER A 3 27.87 31.01 15.16
CA SER A 3 27.35 29.84 15.87
C SER A 3 27.05 28.74 14.85
N LEU A 4 27.78 27.63 14.92
CA LEU A 4 27.52 26.42 14.14
C LEU A 4 26.21 25.81 14.63
N THR A 5 25.12 26.06 13.90
CA THR A 5 23.87 25.33 14.11
C THR A 5 24.08 23.91 13.59
N ILE A 6 24.15 22.94 14.50
CA ILE A 6 24.17 21.53 14.15
C ILE A 6 22.77 21.20 13.62
N HIS A 7 22.63 21.19 12.29
CA HIS A 7 21.49 20.56 11.66
C HIS A 7 21.55 19.07 12.00
N LYS A 8 20.66 18.65 12.89
CA LYS A 8 20.51 17.24 13.26
C LYS A 8 20.07 16.48 12.01
N PHE A 9 20.98 15.71 11.42
CA PHE A 9 20.65 14.84 10.30
C PHE A 9 19.60 13.83 10.78
N PRO A 10 18.46 13.69 10.09
CA PRO A 10 17.45 12.72 10.48
C PRO A 10 18.05 11.32 10.45
N THR A 11 17.79 10.55 11.49
CA THR A 11 18.21 9.14 11.54
C THR A 11 17.49 8.36 10.42
N ALA A 12 18.09 7.28 9.91
CA ALA A 12 17.52 6.52 8.79
C ALA A 12 16.03 6.11 9.01
N HIS A 13 15.63 5.87 10.26
CA HIS A 13 14.25 5.60 10.64
C HIS A 13 13.32 6.82 10.43
N GLU A 14 13.77 8.03 10.79
CA GLU A 14 13.03 9.28 10.57
C GLU A 14 12.96 9.62 9.07
N ALA A 15 14.07 9.41 8.33
CA ALA A 15 14.12 9.63 6.89
C ALA A 15 13.21 8.67 6.10
N LEU A 16 13.07 7.41 6.55
CA LEU A 16 12.15 6.43 5.95
C LEU A 16 10.69 6.77 6.28
N ARG A 17 10.40 7.24 7.50
CA ARG A 17 9.06 7.68 7.90
C ARG A 17 8.59 8.88 7.07
N GLN A 18 9.50 9.82 6.79
CA GLN A 18 9.26 10.99 5.95
C GLN A 18 9.02 10.64 4.48
N LYS A 19 9.39 9.43 4.03
CA LYS A 19 9.28 8.97 2.64
C LYS A 19 7.98 8.22 2.33
N TRP A 20 7.24 7.78 3.35
CA TRP A 20 6.01 7.00 3.20
C TRP A 20 4.72 7.82 3.38
N GLU A 21 4.76 8.91 4.15
CA GLU A 21 3.55 9.73 4.40
C GLU A 21 3.09 10.60 3.22
N CYS A 22 3.84 10.66 2.11
CA CYS A 22 3.50 11.53 0.97
C CYS A 22 2.52 10.92 -0.04
N LEU A 23 2.09 9.66 0.10
CA LEU A 23 1.19 9.03 -0.87
C LEU A 23 -0.24 8.97 -0.31
N PRO A 24 -1.22 9.64 -0.93
CA PRO A 24 -2.61 9.47 -0.55
C PRO A 24 -3.00 8.00 -0.74
N VAL A 25 -3.68 7.41 0.25
CA VAL A 25 -4.27 6.08 0.09
C VAL A 25 -5.32 6.17 -1.02
N PRO A 26 -5.21 5.37 -2.09
CA PRO A 26 -6.19 5.41 -3.17
C PRO A 26 -7.59 5.08 -2.62
N GLU A 27 -8.62 5.78 -3.08
CA GLU A 27 -10.01 5.59 -2.64
C GLU A 27 -10.46 4.12 -2.75
N ARG A 28 -10.06 3.45 -3.84
CA ARG A 28 -10.36 2.04 -4.11
C ARG A 28 -9.66 1.06 -3.15
N PHE A 29 -8.59 1.48 -2.47
CA PHE A 29 -7.87 0.59 -1.54
C PHE A 29 -8.76 0.15 -0.37
N LEU A 30 -9.50 1.08 0.23
CA LEU A 30 -10.40 0.77 1.35
C LEU A 30 -11.51 -0.19 0.92
N GLU A 31 -12.07 0.02 -0.28
CA GLU A 31 -13.08 -0.87 -0.86
C GLU A 31 -12.53 -2.30 -1.05
N VAL A 32 -11.38 -2.44 -1.71
CA VAL A 32 -10.72 -3.73 -1.94
C VAL A 32 -10.38 -4.41 -0.62
N ALA A 33 -9.86 -3.67 0.36
CA ALA A 33 -9.54 -4.19 1.69
C ALA A 33 -10.80 -4.70 2.42
N GLN A 34 -11.89 -3.95 2.36
CA GLN A 34 -13.16 -4.34 2.98
C GLN A 34 -13.74 -5.61 2.34
N ILE A 35 -13.73 -5.71 1.01
CA ILE A 35 -14.18 -6.91 0.30
C ILE A 35 -13.28 -8.10 0.63
N THR A 36 -11.96 -7.90 0.61
CA THR A 36 -10.98 -8.93 0.97
C THR A 36 -11.26 -9.50 2.35
N LEU A 37 -11.38 -8.65 3.37
CA LEU A 37 -11.66 -9.07 4.74
C LEU A 37 -12.99 -9.84 4.84
N ARG A 38 -14.02 -9.40 4.10
CA ARG A 38 -15.31 -10.10 4.06
C ARG A 38 -15.19 -11.50 3.46
N GLU A 39 -14.44 -11.66 2.39
CA GLU A 39 -14.21 -12.97 1.75
C GLU A 39 -13.44 -13.92 2.68
N PHE A 40 -12.38 -13.43 3.33
CA PHE A 40 -11.63 -14.19 4.33
C PHE A 40 -12.51 -14.62 5.50
N PHE A 41 -13.24 -13.67 6.09
CA PHE A 41 -14.16 -13.95 7.19
C PHE A 41 -15.21 -14.99 6.79
N SER A 42 -15.83 -14.83 5.62
CA SER A 42 -16.85 -15.75 5.12
C SER A 42 -16.30 -17.16 4.86
N ALA A 43 -15.04 -17.28 4.42
CA ALA A 43 -14.41 -18.58 4.23
C ALA A 43 -14.15 -19.29 5.57
N ILE A 44 -13.68 -18.57 6.59
CA ILE A 44 -13.43 -19.11 7.93
C ILE A 44 -14.73 -19.53 8.61
N VAL A 45 -15.75 -18.66 8.60
CA VAL A 45 -17.06 -18.96 9.21
C VAL A 45 -17.73 -20.17 8.56
N ALA A 46 -17.52 -20.37 7.25
CA ALA A 46 -18.02 -21.53 6.52
C ALA A 46 -17.08 -22.75 6.58
N SER A 47 -16.00 -22.70 7.36
CA SER A 47 -14.97 -23.74 7.47
C SER A 47 -14.38 -24.18 6.13
N ARG A 48 -14.33 -23.28 5.14
CA ARG A 48 -13.71 -23.51 3.83
C ARG A 48 -12.19 -23.32 3.87
N ASP A 49 -11.65 -22.73 4.93
CA ASP A 49 -10.24 -22.46 5.15
C ASP A 49 -9.38 -23.71 5.40
N VAL A 50 -10.02 -24.86 5.63
CA VAL A 50 -9.35 -26.18 5.72
C VAL A 50 -8.86 -26.70 4.36
N ASP A 51 -9.45 -26.24 3.26
CA ASP A 51 -9.03 -26.63 1.91
C ASP A 51 -7.74 -25.90 1.54
N PRO A 52 -6.64 -26.56 1.14
CA PRO A 52 -5.36 -25.89 0.83
C PRO A 52 -5.44 -24.76 -0.21
N SER A 53 -6.46 -24.78 -1.07
CA SER A 53 -6.68 -23.82 -2.15
C SER A 53 -7.69 -22.71 -1.80
N TRP A 54 -8.20 -22.64 -0.58
CA TRP A 54 -9.24 -21.68 -0.18
C TRP A 54 -8.89 -20.21 -0.49
N LYS A 55 -7.62 -19.82 -0.27
CA LYS A 55 -7.11 -18.48 -0.59
C LYS A 55 -7.13 -18.21 -2.10
N LYS A 56 -6.99 -19.23 -2.94
CA LYS A 56 -7.03 -19.09 -4.41
C LYS A 56 -8.39 -18.57 -4.87
N ALA A 57 -9.49 -18.97 -4.22
CA ALA A 57 -10.81 -18.41 -4.51
C ALA A 57 -10.88 -16.93 -4.15
N ILE A 58 -10.32 -16.54 -3.01
CA ILE A 58 -10.27 -15.15 -2.55
C ILE A 58 -9.39 -14.29 -3.47
N TYR A 59 -8.21 -14.79 -3.86
CA TYR A 59 -7.32 -14.09 -4.81
C TYR A 59 -7.99 -13.87 -6.17
N LYS A 60 -8.83 -14.80 -6.63
CA LYS A 60 -9.63 -14.60 -7.86
C LYS A 60 -10.66 -13.49 -7.72
N VAL A 61 -11.19 -13.24 -6.53
CA VAL A 61 -12.08 -12.10 -6.28
C VAL A 61 -11.27 -10.81 -6.28
N ILE A 62 -10.17 -10.75 -5.52
CA ILE A 62 -9.32 -9.56 -5.41
C ILE A 62 -8.74 -9.16 -6.77
N CYS A 63 -8.28 -10.13 -7.58
CA CYS A 63 -7.69 -9.87 -8.90
C CYS A 63 -8.68 -9.19 -9.87
N LYS A 64 -9.99 -9.38 -9.71
CA LYS A 64 -11.01 -8.65 -10.49
C LYS A 64 -11.19 -7.20 -10.03
N LEU A 65 -10.74 -6.89 -8.82
CA LEU A 65 -10.80 -5.56 -8.22
C LEU A 65 -9.48 -4.80 -8.37
N ASP A 66 -8.43 -5.43 -8.93
CA ASP A 66 -7.18 -4.73 -9.19
C ASP A 66 -7.41 -3.62 -10.24
N SER A 67 -6.76 -2.48 -10.01
CA SER A 67 -6.60 -1.44 -11.03
C SER A 67 -5.27 -1.63 -11.73
N GLU A 68 -5.15 -1.12 -12.95
CA GLU A 68 -3.83 -1.03 -13.59
C GLU A 68 -2.89 -0.19 -12.74
N VAL A 69 -1.64 -0.65 -12.63
CA VAL A 69 -0.59 0.12 -11.94
C VAL A 69 -0.28 1.36 -12.77
N PRO A 70 -0.44 2.59 -12.23
CA PRO A 70 -0.14 3.82 -12.95
C PRO A 70 1.30 3.82 -13.50
N GLN A 71 1.48 4.29 -14.75
CA GLN A 71 2.78 4.23 -15.44
C GLN A 71 3.88 5.04 -14.72
N ILE A 72 3.48 6.07 -13.97
CA ILE A 72 4.35 6.91 -13.15
C ILE A 72 5.22 6.10 -12.18
N PHE A 73 4.74 4.95 -11.70
CA PHE A 73 5.50 4.06 -10.82
C PHE A 73 6.68 3.37 -11.53
N LYS A 74 6.71 3.37 -12.87
CA LYS A 74 7.83 2.83 -13.67
C LYS A 74 8.93 3.86 -13.93
N SER A 75 8.65 5.15 -13.71
CA SER A 75 9.62 6.24 -13.90
C SER A 75 10.62 6.28 -12.75
N ALA A 76 11.89 6.53 -13.05
CA ALA A 76 12.91 6.83 -12.03
C ALA A 76 12.58 8.12 -11.25
N ASN A 77 11.70 8.97 -11.79
CA ASN A 77 11.27 10.24 -11.22
C ASN A 77 9.86 10.16 -10.60
N CYS A 78 9.38 8.94 -10.28
CA CYS A 78 8.00 8.69 -9.83
C CYS A 78 7.50 9.66 -8.74
N LEU A 79 8.30 9.92 -7.70
CA LEU A 79 7.94 10.81 -6.60
C LEU A 79 7.80 12.27 -7.05
N GLN A 80 8.62 12.72 -7.99
CA GLN A 80 8.57 14.09 -8.49
C GLN A 80 7.36 14.31 -9.40
N GLU A 81 6.98 13.29 -10.17
CA GLU A 81 5.78 13.32 -11.01
C GLU A 81 4.51 13.23 -10.14
N LEU A 82 4.50 12.38 -9.10
CA LEU A 82 3.35 12.19 -8.19
C LEU A 82 3.04 13.43 -7.35
N LEU A 83 4.05 14.23 -7.02
CA LEU A 83 3.90 15.49 -6.28
C LEU A 83 3.50 16.67 -7.17
N ARG A 84 3.42 16.48 -8.50
CA ARG A 84 3.09 17.53 -9.48
C ARG A 84 1.61 17.48 -9.91
N GLU A 85 0.91 16.39 -9.61
CA GLU A 85 -0.56 16.25 -9.72
C GLU A 85 -1.25 16.72 -8.42
#